data_AF-A0A962L7U7-F1
#
_entry.id   AF-A0A962L7U7-F1
#
_cell.length_a   1.000
_cell.length_b   1.000
_cell.length_c   1.000
_cell.angle_alpha   90.00
_cell.angle_beta   90.00
_cell.angle_gamma   90.00
#
_symmetry.space_group_name_H-M   'P 1'
#
loop_
_entity.id
_entity.type
_entity.pdbx_description
1 polymer ?
#
loop_
_entity_poly.entity_id
_entity_poly.type
_entity_poly.pdbx_seq_one_letter_code
_entity_poly.pdbx_strand_id
1 'polypeptide(L)'
;YGLYDMSGNVWEWMSDCGDRQCGANTRSLRGGGWINQAEDLRIAKRNHGDINKGFWESGFRLARSLPDGDPVLRDTSLAAVDEAPKGLNSQNELACASMVQGKVAWNRAGNTNWQPVTIERLCRGTNNPSARIGCFEASIQAHDQWALAINECTAAGRAE
;
A
#
# COMPACT_ATOMS: atom_id res chain seq x y z
N TYR A 1 -6.40 -4.67 21.02
CA TYR A 1 -7.23 -4.48 19.81
C TYR A 1 -8.72 -4.23 20.08
N GLY A 2 -9.34 -4.74 21.17
CA GLY A 2 -10.73 -4.39 21.48
C GLY A 2 -11.74 -4.75 20.39
N LEU A 3 -11.43 -5.78 19.58
CA LEU A 3 -12.25 -6.22 18.46
C LEU A 3 -13.20 -7.32 18.90
N TYR A 4 -14.47 -7.15 18.56
CA TYR A 4 -15.55 -8.09 18.86
C TYR A 4 -15.94 -8.86 17.60
N ASP A 5 -16.42 -10.09 17.80
CA ASP A 5 -16.92 -10.97 16.73
C ASP A 5 -15.90 -11.26 15.62
N MET A 6 -14.62 -11.41 15.99
CA MET A 6 -13.58 -11.83 15.05
C MET A 6 -13.63 -13.34 14.71
N SER A 7 -14.41 -14.11 15.49
CA SER A 7 -14.66 -15.54 15.31
C SER A 7 -16.15 -15.80 15.49
N GLY A 8 -16.89 -16.00 14.39
CA GLY A 8 -18.32 -16.24 14.39
C GLY A 8 -19.13 -15.02 13.98
N ASN A 9 -20.43 -15.04 14.30
CA ASN A 9 -21.43 -14.13 13.75
C ASN A 9 -21.53 -14.28 12.21
N VAL A 10 -20.69 -13.62 11.44
CA VAL A 10 -20.71 -13.69 9.97
C VAL A 10 -19.30 -13.80 9.41
N TRP A 11 -19.17 -14.42 8.24
CA TRP A 11 -17.94 -14.33 7.46
C TRP A 11 -17.68 -12.90 7.01
N GLU A 12 -16.47 -12.39 7.18
CA GLU A 12 -16.11 -11.03 6.79
C GLU A 12 -15.31 -11.02 5.48
N TRP A 13 -15.77 -10.25 4.50
CA TRP A 13 -15.07 -10.05 3.22
C TRP A 13 -13.72 -9.34 3.39
N MET A 14 -12.72 -9.84 2.69
CA MET A 14 -11.38 -9.24 2.58
C MET A 14 -11.16 -8.68 1.18
N SER A 15 -10.35 -7.62 1.07
CA SER A 15 -9.99 -7.05 -0.23
C SER A 15 -9.08 -7.96 -1.07
N ASP A 16 -8.33 -8.85 -0.41
CA ASP A 16 -7.44 -9.81 -1.05
C ASP A 16 -8.11 -11.17 -1.30
N CYS A 17 -7.38 -12.07 -1.94
CA CYS A 17 -7.75 -13.48 -2.02
C CYS A 17 -6.72 -14.40 -1.35
N GLY A 18 -5.99 -13.85 -0.39
CA GLY A 18 -4.95 -14.53 0.35
C GLY A 18 -3.78 -14.99 -0.51
N ASP A 19 -3.28 -16.18 -0.17
CA ASP A 19 -2.03 -16.72 -0.73
C ASP A 19 -2.27 -17.59 -1.98
N ARG A 20 -3.53 -17.67 -2.43
CA ARG A 20 -3.95 -18.47 -3.58
C ARG A 20 -4.15 -17.57 -4.78
N GLN A 21 -3.66 -17.98 -5.94
CA GLN A 21 -4.02 -17.34 -7.19
C GLN A 21 -5.50 -17.63 -7.48
N CYS A 22 -6.31 -16.59 -7.34
CA CYS A 22 -7.76 -16.65 -7.44
C CYS A 22 -8.24 -15.98 -8.74
N GLY A 23 -9.42 -16.36 -9.22
CA GLY A 23 -10.04 -15.69 -10.37
C GLY A 23 -10.40 -14.24 -10.03
N ALA A 24 -10.62 -13.42 -11.07
CA ALA A 24 -10.91 -11.98 -10.93
C ALA A 24 -12.06 -11.67 -9.95
N ASN A 25 -13.05 -12.57 -9.88
CA ASN A 25 -14.26 -12.41 -9.06
C ASN A 25 -14.19 -13.11 -7.71
N THR A 26 -13.06 -13.66 -7.29
CA THR A 26 -12.94 -14.38 -6.02
C THR A 26 -12.23 -13.52 -4.98
N ARG A 27 -12.79 -13.43 -3.78
CA ARG A 27 -12.16 -12.77 -2.62
C ARG A 27 -12.21 -13.67 -1.39
N SER A 28 -11.29 -13.42 -0.46
CA SER A 28 -11.24 -14.18 0.79
C SER A 28 -12.32 -13.73 1.77
N LEU A 29 -12.75 -14.68 2.60
CA LEU A 29 -13.67 -14.52 3.72
C LEU A 29 -12.98 -15.05 4.98
N ARG A 30 -13.14 -14.35 6.12
CA ARG A 30 -12.53 -14.70 7.42
C ARG A 30 -13.54 -14.72 8.56
N GLY A 31 -13.14 -15.31 9.69
CA GLY A 31 -13.89 -15.26 10.96
C GLY A 31 -14.89 -16.38 11.16
N GLY A 32 -15.50 -16.91 10.10
CA GLY A 32 -16.57 -17.91 10.22
C GLY A 32 -17.92 -17.30 10.63
N GLY A 33 -19.01 -18.01 10.37
CA GLY A 33 -20.38 -17.56 10.66
C GLY A 33 -21.08 -18.39 11.73
N TRP A 34 -22.26 -17.93 12.14
CA TRP A 34 -23.10 -18.55 13.18
C TRP A 34 -23.54 -20.00 12.89
N ILE A 35 -23.45 -20.45 11.64
CA ILE A 35 -23.75 -21.83 11.21
C ILE A 35 -22.53 -22.75 11.15
N ASN A 36 -21.32 -22.20 11.29
CA ASN A 36 -20.10 -22.95 11.06
C ASN A 36 -19.63 -23.73 12.31
N GLN A 37 -18.81 -24.75 12.07
CA GLN A 37 -18.20 -25.53 13.15
C GLN A 37 -16.98 -24.79 13.73
N ALA A 38 -16.55 -25.21 14.93
CA ALA A 38 -15.41 -24.61 15.62
C ALA A 38 -14.11 -24.57 14.77
N GLU A 39 -13.94 -25.52 13.85
CA GLU A 39 -12.79 -25.56 12.94
C GLU A 39 -12.74 -24.40 11.95
N ASP A 40 -13.90 -23.84 11.58
CA ASP A 40 -14.00 -22.71 10.67
C ASP A 40 -13.81 -21.36 11.40
N LEU A 41 -13.93 -21.35 12.73
CA LEU A 41 -13.75 -20.18 13.59
C LEU A 41 -12.28 -19.87 13.90
N ARG A 42 -11.35 -20.72 13.45
CA ARG A 42 -9.90 -20.50 13.62
C ARG A 42 -9.47 -19.24 12.87
N ILE A 43 -8.67 -18.40 13.51
CA ILE A 43 -8.16 -17.14 12.93
C ILE A 43 -7.42 -17.36 11.60
N ALA A 44 -6.72 -18.48 11.46
CA ALA A 44 -5.98 -18.84 10.25
C ALA A 44 -6.85 -19.46 9.15
N LYS A 45 -8.11 -19.82 9.42
CA LYS A 45 -9.02 -20.37 8.41
C LYS A 45 -9.30 -19.31 7.35
N ARG A 46 -9.21 -19.73 6.10
CA ARG A 46 -9.56 -18.92 4.93
C ARG A 46 -10.72 -19.59 4.21
N ASN A 47 -11.76 -18.83 3.94
CA ASN A 47 -12.81 -19.20 3.01
C ASN A 47 -12.77 -18.23 1.81
N HIS A 48 -13.52 -18.52 0.76
CA HIS A 48 -13.56 -17.73 -0.46
C HIS A 48 -14.97 -17.62 -0.99
N GLY A 49 -15.32 -16.46 -1.52
CA GLY A 49 -16.61 -16.22 -2.16
C GLY A 49 -16.43 -15.58 -3.53
N ASP A 50 -17.44 -15.77 -4.38
CA ASP A 50 -17.60 -15.00 -5.62
C ASP A 50 -18.23 -13.65 -5.27
N ILE A 51 -17.58 -12.54 -5.63
CA ILE A 51 -18.05 -11.18 -5.35
C ILE A 51 -19.40 -10.84 -5.98
N ASN A 52 -19.82 -11.61 -7.00
CA ASN A 52 -21.13 -11.44 -7.63
C ASN A 52 -22.25 -12.19 -6.88
N LYS A 53 -21.94 -12.91 -5.80
CA LYS A 53 -22.90 -13.67 -5.00
C LYS A 53 -22.94 -13.13 -3.58
N GLY A 54 -24.13 -12.74 -3.14
CA GLY A 54 -24.40 -12.46 -1.74
C GLY A 54 -24.82 -13.74 -1.01
N PHE A 55 -24.31 -13.92 0.20
CA PHE A 55 -24.76 -14.95 1.13
C PHE A 55 -25.21 -14.28 2.43
N TRP A 56 -26.25 -14.82 3.05
CA TRP A 56 -26.84 -14.28 4.28
C TRP A 56 -25.94 -14.43 5.51
N GLU A 57 -24.94 -15.30 5.44
CA GLU A 57 -23.88 -15.47 6.44
C GLU A 57 -22.62 -14.61 6.18
N SER A 58 -22.64 -13.75 5.14
CA SER A 58 -21.53 -12.88 4.80
C SER A 58 -21.80 -11.43 5.20
N GLY A 59 -20.84 -10.84 5.89
CA GLY A 59 -20.77 -9.43 6.24
C GLY A 59 -19.41 -8.83 5.90
N PHE A 60 -19.07 -7.73 6.54
CA PHE A 60 -17.80 -7.04 6.35
C PHE A 60 -17.47 -6.20 7.57
N ARG A 61 -16.20 -5.83 7.68
CA ARG A 61 -15.70 -4.86 8.64
C ARG A 61 -14.94 -3.77 7.92
N LEU A 62 -15.16 -2.53 8.34
CA LEU A 62 -14.46 -1.39 7.76
C LEU A 62 -13.03 -1.31 8.34
N ALA A 63 -12.09 -1.00 7.47
CA ALA A 63 -10.75 -0.59 7.82
C ALA A 63 -10.50 0.82 7.28
N ARG A 64 -9.71 1.62 8.01
CA ARG A 64 -9.34 2.97 7.59
C ARG A 64 -7.83 3.13 7.77
N SER A 65 -7.15 3.60 6.74
CA SER A 65 -5.78 4.06 6.87
C SER A 65 -5.73 5.27 7.80
N LEU A 66 -4.75 5.30 8.69
CA LEU A 66 -4.46 6.51 9.45
C LEU A 66 -3.53 7.41 8.62
N PRO A 67 -3.64 8.74 8.77
CA PRO A 67 -2.63 9.65 8.25
C PRO A 67 -1.25 9.28 8.80
N ASP A 68 -0.22 9.39 7.98
CA ASP A 68 1.16 9.20 8.43
C ASP A 68 1.46 10.17 9.59
N GLY A 69 1.74 9.63 10.78
CA GLY A 69 2.06 10.41 11.97
C GLY A 69 0.93 10.62 12.98
N ASP A 70 -0.22 9.96 12.84
CA ASP A 70 -1.33 10.08 13.80
C ASP A 70 -0.91 9.48 15.17
N PRO A 71 -0.81 10.29 16.26
CA PRO A 71 -0.23 9.84 17.52
C PRO A 71 -1.14 8.91 18.33
N VAL A 72 -2.40 8.73 17.91
CA VAL A 72 -3.42 7.99 18.67
C VAL A 72 -3.15 6.48 18.74
N LEU A 73 -2.31 5.91 17.87
CA LEU A 73 -1.89 4.49 17.94
C LEU A 73 -0.47 4.25 18.45
N ARG A 74 0.17 5.25 19.07
CA ARG A 74 1.45 5.02 19.78
C ARG A 74 1.21 4.35 21.13
N ASP A 75 0.64 3.14 21.11
CA ASP A 75 0.66 2.26 22.28
C ASP A 75 1.99 1.51 22.31
N THR A 76 2.75 1.81 23.34
CA THR A 76 4.12 1.39 23.61
C THR A 76 4.18 -0.05 24.09
N SER A 77 4.24 -1.02 23.18
CA SER A 77 4.99 -2.28 23.37
C SER A 77 4.79 -3.18 22.17
N LEU A 78 5.68 -3.08 21.19
CA LEU A 78 6.21 -4.14 20.35
C LEU A 78 7.10 -3.38 19.36
N ALA A 79 8.39 -3.66 19.42
CA ALA A 79 9.37 -3.06 18.53
C ALA A 79 8.92 -3.23 17.07
N ALA A 80 9.17 -2.19 16.28
CA ALA A 80 9.04 -2.15 14.83
C ALA A 80 9.27 -3.52 14.18
N VAL A 81 8.19 -4.17 13.79
CA VAL A 81 8.21 -5.05 12.62
C VAL A 81 7.65 -4.21 11.48
N ASP A 82 8.53 -3.94 10.53
CA ASP A 82 8.28 -3.12 9.36
C ASP A 82 7.03 -3.59 8.59
N GLU A 83 5.90 -2.92 8.78
CA GLU A 83 4.81 -2.95 7.80
C GLU A 83 5.07 -1.87 6.76
N ALA A 84 5.85 -2.25 5.74
CA ALA A 84 6.08 -1.45 4.55
C ALA A 84 4.75 -1.18 3.80
N PRO A 85 4.49 0.05 3.33
CA PRO A 85 3.29 0.36 2.57
C PRO A 85 3.32 -0.32 1.20
N LYS A 86 2.24 -1.05 0.89
CA LYS A 86 2.02 -1.74 -0.39
C LYS A 86 2.02 -0.72 -1.54
N GLY A 87 3.10 -0.69 -2.31
CA GLY A 87 3.24 0.17 -3.51
C GLY A 87 4.67 0.57 -3.85
N LEU A 88 5.59 0.51 -2.87
CA LEU A 88 7.02 0.78 -3.02
C LEU A 88 7.78 -0.32 -2.25
N ASN A 89 8.21 -1.37 -2.94
CA ASN A 89 8.69 -2.62 -2.35
C ASN A 89 10.20 -2.64 -2.08
N SER A 90 10.86 -1.48 -1.94
CA SER A 90 12.21 -1.40 -1.37
C SER A 90 12.33 -0.21 -0.41
N GLN A 91 13.15 -0.33 0.64
CA GLN A 91 13.44 0.78 1.58
C GLN A 91 13.90 2.05 0.83
N ASN A 92 14.58 1.87 -0.31
CA ASN A 92 15.01 2.95 -1.18
C ASN A 92 13.84 3.67 -1.86
N GLU A 93 12.84 2.92 -2.29
CA GLU A 93 11.63 3.49 -2.89
C GLU A 93 10.82 4.35 -1.89
N LEU A 94 10.73 3.92 -0.62
CA LEU A 94 10.12 4.71 0.46
C LEU A 94 10.96 5.94 0.82
N ALA A 95 12.28 5.77 0.91
CA ALA A 95 13.21 6.87 1.14
C ALA A 95 13.10 7.93 0.04
N CYS A 96 13.04 7.52 -1.23
CA CYS A 96 12.83 8.39 -2.37
C CYS A 96 11.54 9.22 -2.22
N ALA A 97 10.42 8.57 -1.87
CA ALA A 97 9.16 9.27 -1.68
C ALA A 97 9.25 10.37 -0.59
N SER A 98 9.88 10.06 0.54
CA SER A 98 10.10 11.00 1.65
C SER A 98 11.08 12.15 1.34
N MET A 99 11.95 11.96 0.35
CA MET A 99 12.88 12.96 -0.13
C MET A 99 12.24 13.90 -1.16
N VAL A 100 11.20 13.45 -1.87
CA VAL A 100 10.52 14.22 -2.92
C VAL A 100 9.37 15.06 -2.36
N GLN A 101 8.47 14.46 -1.57
CA GLN A 101 7.24 15.12 -1.13
C GLN A 101 7.54 16.39 -0.33
N GLY A 102 7.05 17.54 -0.82
CA GLY A 102 7.21 18.85 -0.18
C GLY A 102 8.63 19.44 -0.22
N LYS A 103 9.61 18.74 -0.82
CA LYS A 103 11.03 19.14 -0.83
C LYS A 103 11.59 19.37 -2.24
N VAL A 104 11.23 18.52 -3.20
CA VAL A 104 11.69 18.60 -4.60
C VAL A 104 10.60 19.24 -5.45
N ALA A 105 10.95 20.17 -6.33
CA ALA A 105 9.98 20.80 -7.21
C ALA A 105 9.77 19.98 -8.50
N TRP A 106 8.51 19.78 -8.91
CA TRP A 106 8.21 19.12 -10.19
C TRP A 106 8.30 20.06 -11.40
N ASN A 107 8.53 21.35 -11.19
CA ASN A 107 8.68 22.32 -12.27
C ASN A 107 9.60 23.48 -11.87
N ARG A 108 9.97 24.33 -12.83
CA ARG A 108 10.76 25.55 -12.60
C ARG A 108 10.05 26.61 -11.78
N ALA A 109 8.73 26.52 -11.65
CA ALA A 109 7.95 27.39 -10.76
C ALA A 109 8.14 27.05 -9.27
N GLY A 110 8.83 25.94 -8.95
CA GLY A 110 9.12 25.57 -7.56
C GLY A 110 7.96 24.82 -6.88
N ASN A 111 6.99 24.29 -7.63
CA ASN A 111 5.86 23.59 -7.04
C ASN A 111 6.31 22.25 -6.43
N THR A 112 6.14 22.09 -5.11
CA THR A 112 6.49 20.88 -4.36
C THR A 112 5.27 20.08 -3.87
N ASN A 113 4.07 20.52 -4.24
CA ASN A 113 2.82 19.81 -3.95
C ASN A 113 2.62 18.69 -4.98
N TRP A 114 3.17 17.52 -4.70
CA TRP A 114 3.03 16.37 -5.58
C TRP A 114 1.73 15.59 -5.30
N GLN A 115 1.21 14.97 -6.35
CA GLN A 115 0.21 13.92 -6.22
C GLN A 115 0.91 12.61 -5.82
N PRO A 116 0.35 11.81 -4.87
CA PRO A 116 0.98 10.57 -4.41
C PRO A 116 1.37 9.61 -5.53
N VAL A 117 0.46 9.42 -6.50
CA VAL A 117 0.69 8.55 -7.67
C VAL A 117 1.88 9.00 -8.54
N THR A 118 2.18 10.31 -8.57
CA THR A 118 3.30 10.83 -9.35
C THR A 118 4.63 10.54 -8.66
N ILE A 119 4.66 10.62 -7.33
CA ILE A 119 5.84 10.24 -6.54
C ILE A 119 6.14 8.76 -6.70
N GLU A 120 5.10 7.91 -6.63
CA GLU A 120 5.24 6.49 -6.90
C GLU A 120 5.88 6.25 -8.27
N ARG A 121 5.43 6.95 -9.32
CA ARG A 121 6.02 6.83 -10.67
C ARG A 121 7.49 7.24 -10.74
N LEU A 122 7.90 8.32 -10.05
CA LEU A 122 9.29 8.77 -10.01
C LEU A 122 10.21 7.78 -9.28
N CYS A 123 9.74 7.29 -8.14
CA CYS A 123 10.53 6.48 -7.22
C CYS A 123 10.50 4.99 -7.53
N ARG A 124 9.54 4.49 -8.31
CA ARG A 124 9.41 3.06 -8.64
C ARG A 124 10.69 2.47 -9.25
N GLY A 125 11.10 1.35 -8.69
CA GLY A 125 12.25 0.55 -9.08
C GLY A 125 13.61 1.17 -8.72
N THR A 126 13.66 2.17 -7.84
CA THR A 126 14.92 2.82 -7.48
C THR A 126 15.65 2.07 -6.38
N ASN A 127 16.94 1.80 -6.60
CA ASN A 127 17.88 1.34 -5.59
C ASN A 127 18.83 2.46 -5.14
N ASN A 128 18.80 3.62 -5.80
CA ASN A 128 19.57 4.81 -5.44
C ASN A 128 18.68 6.06 -5.52
N PRO A 129 18.00 6.44 -4.41
CA PRO A 129 17.09 7.58 -4.35
C PRO A 129 17.77 8.90 -4.74
N SER A 130 18.98 9.14 -4.23
CA SER A 130 19.72 10.38 -4.47
C SER A 130 20.06 10.56 -5.95
N ALA A 131 20.54 9.50 -6.62
CA ALA A 131 20.85 9.57 -8.05
C ALA A 131 19.58 9.77 -8.90
N ARG A 132 18.47 9.12 -8.54
CA ARG A 132 17.17 9.29 -9.21
C ARG A 132 16.68 10.74 -9.12
N ILE A 133 16.70 11.31 -7.93
CA ILE A 133 16.21 12.67 -7.67
C ILE A 133 17.12 13.69 -8.34
N GLY A 134 18.44 13.53 -8.25
CA GLY A 134 19.39 14.43 -8.90
C GLY A 134 19.25 14.44 -10.43
N CYS A 135 19.01 13.27 -11.04
CA CYS A 135 18.67 13.20 -12.48
C CYS A 135 17.38 13.98 -12.78
N PHE A 136 16.34 13.77 -11.98
CA PHE A 136 15.06 14.43 -12.19
C PHE A 136 15.17 15.95 -12.10
N GLU A 137 15.83 16.47 -11.07
CA GLU A 137 16.05 17.91 -10.90
C GLU A 137 16.83 18.52 -12.07
N ALA A 138 17.84 17.82 -12.58
CA ALA A 138 18.58 18.23 -13.77
C ALA A 138 17.69 18.29 -15.02
N SER A 139 16.84 17.29 -15.25
CA SER A 139 15.90 17.27 -16.38
C SER A 139 14.84 18.39 -16.28
N ILE A 140 14.35 18.72 -15.08
CA ILE A 140 13.45 19.87 -14.88
C ILE A 140 14.15 21.19 -15.28
N GLN A 141 15.42 21.36 -14.88
CA GLN A 141 16.20 22.52 -15.32
C GLN A 141 16.49 22.50 -16.82
N ALA A 142 16.56 21.34 -17.47
CA ALA A 142 16.80 21.23 -18.90
C ALA A 142 15.57 21.62 -19.74
N HIS A 143 14.40 21.04 -19.47
CA HIS A 143 13.22 21.18 -20.34
C HIS A 143 11.90 21.39 -19.61
N ASP A 144 11.86 21.36 -18.28
CA ASP A 144 10.66 21.61 -17.45
C ASP A 144 9.46 20.69 -17.73
N GLN A 145 9.72 19.46 -18.22
CA GLN A 145 8.67 18.46 -18.49
C GLN A 145 8.78 17.29 -17.52
N TRP A 146 8.15 17.40 -16.35
CA TRP A 146 8.23 16.39 -15.29
C TRP A 146 7.88 14.96 -15.73
N ALA A 147 6.86 14.81 -16.59
CA ALA A 147 6.43 13.49 -17.04
C ALA A 147 7.48 12.81 -17.90
N LEU A 148 8.20 13.58 -18.73
CA LEU A 148 9.31 13.11 -19.54
C LEU A 148 10.53 12.80 -18.66
N ALA A 149 10.86 13.72 -17.74
CA ALA A 149 11.97 13.58 -16.80
C ALA A 149 11.87 12.30 -15.94
N ILE A 150 10.66 11.95 -15.48
CA ILE A 150 10.43 10.69 -14.76
C ILE A 150 10.85 9.47 -15.60
N ASN A 151 10.49 9.45 -16.88
CA ASN A 151 10.77 8.32 -17.77
C ASN A 151 12.26 8.23 -18.11
N GLU A 152 12.92 9.36 -18.39
CA GLU A 152 14.35 9.43 -18.68
C GLU A 152 15.21 8.94 -17.50
N CYS A 153 14.85 9.37 -16.29
CA CYS A 153 15.61 9.04 -15.10
C CYS A 153 15.36 7.63 -14.57
N THR A 154 14.53 6.81 -15.24
CA THR A 154 14.25 5.42 -14.83
C THR A 154 15.48 4.52 -14.76
N ALA A 155 16.52 4.80 -15.54
CA ALA A 155 17.79 4.06 -15.52
C ALA A 155 18.75 4.56 -14.43
N ALA A 156 18.76 5.86 -14.13
CA ALA A 156 19.70 6.51 -13.20
C ALA A 156 19.62 6.00 -11.74
N GLY A 157 18.56 5.27 -11.39
CA GLY A 157 18.37 4.67 -10.07
C GLY A 157 18.53 3.14 -10.02
N ARG A 158 18.87 2.48 -11.13
CA ARG A 158 19.08 1.02 -11.17
C ARG A 158 20.56 0.71 -10.97
N ALA A 159 20.86 -0.31 -10.17
CA ALA A 159 22.23 -0.82 -10.05
C ALA A 159 22.62 -1.47 -11.39
N GLU A 160 23.83 -1.19 -11.86
CA GLU A 160 24.46 -1.89 -12.99
C GLU A 160 24.70 -3.38 -12.65
#